data_AF-A0A5P8MYM5-F1
#
_entry.id   AF-A0A5P8MYM5-F1
#
_cell.length_a   1.000
_cell.length_b   1.000
_cell.length_c   1.000
_cell.angle_alpha   90.00
_cell.angle_beta   90.00
_cell.angle_gamma   90.00
#
_symmetry.space_group_name_H-M   'P 1'
#
loop_
_entity.id
_entity.type
_entity.pdbx_description
1 polymer ?
#
loop_
_entity_poly.entity_id
_entity_poly.type
_entity_poly.pdbx_seq_one_letter_code
_entity_poly.pdbx_strand_id
1 'polypeptide(L)'
;MARLAGILSLAAIVLIGPAAMAHVETRRAEAPAPCSREDTDVRGFLDCLNGRLKASEAALERAVEGTRRAIEAREDLQPAQRKRWGALFEESQSRFGQWRNFECQGIAPFEGGGAQRTIGGRLGGIGVMEGRMTCLTNHNEARAADLAARYAPPQGWPMPAAVDASDTAVSPPAAAEPAAAPPLGAVRIIAP
;
A
#
# COMPACT_ATOMS: atom_id res chain seq x y z
N MET A 1 -36.83 63.94 9.50
CA MET A 1 -35.43 64.30 9.79
C MET A 1 -34.96 63.45 10.95
N ALA A 2 -34.05 62.53 10.69
CA ALA A 2 -33.51 61.57 11.65
C ALA A 2 -32.20 62.07 12.25
N ARG A 3 -32.00 61.98 13.57
CA ARG A 3 -30.67 61.95 14.23
C ARG A 3 -30.76 61.31 15.63
N LEU A 4 -29.94 60.26 15.82
CA LEU A 4 -29.00 59.98 16.94
C LEU A 4 -29.57 59.94 18.38
N ALA A 5 -29.12 59.12 19.32
CA ALA A 5 -28.18 58.01 19.42
C ALA A 5 -28.36 57.49 20.85
N GLY A 6 -28.26 56.17 21.08
CA GLY A 6 -28.40 55.61 22.42
C GLY A 6 -27.90 54.18 22.46
N ILE A 7 -26.60 54.01 22.18
CA ILE A 7 -25.88 52.75 22.35
C ILE A 7 -25.56 52.63 23.84
N LEU A 8 -26.18 51.67 24.52
CA LEU A 8 -25.75 51.22 25.85
C LEU A 8 -25.42 49.73 25.77
N SER A 9 -24.12 49.50 25.89
CA SER A 9 -23.42 48.24 25.90
C SER A 9 -23.88 47.32 27.02
N LEU A 10 -24.10 46.05 26.69
CA LEU A 10 -23.92 44.93 27.61
C LEU A 10 -23.24 43.81 26.82
N ALA A 11 -21.92 43.92 26.77
CA ALA A 11 -21.05 42.84 26.32
C ALA A 11 -21.06 41.75 27.38
N ALA A 12 -21.86 40.70 27.16
CA ALA A 12 -21.75 39.47 27.90
C ALA A 12 -20.48 38.74 27.43
N ILE A 13 -19.42 38.85 28.24
CA ILE A 13 -18.20 38.06 28.11
C ILE A 13 -18.57 36.61 28.38
N VAL A 14 -18.80 35.84 27.32
CA VAL A 14 -18.84 34.37 27.40
C VAL A 14 -17.40 33.92 27.51
N LEU A 15 -17.05 33.38 28.68
CA LEU A 15 -15.77 32.75 28.95
C LEU A 15 -15.51 31.64 27.92
N ILE A 16 -14.49 31.86 27.10
CA ILE A 16 -13.84 30.86 26.26
C ILE A 16 -13.16 29.87 27.21
N GLY A 17 -13.80 28.74 27.48
CA GLY A 17 -13.12 27.60 28.07
C GLY A 17 -12.16 27.00 27.04
N PRO A 18 -10.87 26.77 27.37
CA PRO A 18 -10.03 25.98 26.49
C PRO A 18 -10.53 24.55 26.57
N ALA A 19 -11.32 24.14 25.58
CA ALA A 19 -11.48 22.73 25.30
C ALA A 19 -10.06 22.20 25.07
N ALA A 20 -9.60 21.38 26.01
CA ALA A 20 -8.36 20.65 25.90
C ALA A 20 -8.38 19.94 24.55
N MET A 21 -7.65 20.52 23.59
CA MET A 21 -7.21 19.80 22.41
C MET A 21 -6.28 18.74 22.97
N ALA A 22 -6.86 17.58 23.29
CA ALA A 22 -6.12 16.36 23.39
C ALA A 22 -5.43 16.22 22.04
N HIS A 23 -4.17 16.63 21.97
CA HIS A 23 -3.26 16.22 20.94
C HIS A 23 -3.26 14.70 21.00
N VAL A 24 -4.11 14.09 20.17
CA VAL A 24 -3.97 12.69 19.80
C VAL A 24 -2.66 12.69 19.03
N GLU A 25 -1.58 12.47 19.77
CA GLU A 25 -0.28 12.13 19.25
C GLU A 25 -0.47 10.77 18.59
N THR A 26 -0.96 10.83 17.36
CA THR A 26 -0.83 9.75 16.41
C THR A 26 0.66 9.49 16.39
N ARG A 27 1.09 8.43 17.09
CA ARG A 27 2.39 7.80 16.86
C ARG A 27 2.38 7.42 15.39
N ARG A 28 2.78 8.36 14.54
CA ARG A 28 3.14 8.11 13.17
C ARG A 28 4.29 7.12 13.33
N ALA A 29 4.03 5.85 13.04
CA ALA A 29 5.07 4.84 13.02
C ALA A 29 6.24 5.46 12.25
N GLU A 30 7.38 5.58 12.93
CA GLU A 30 8.54 6.28 12.40
C GLU A 30 8.82 5.71 11.02
N ALA A 31 8.80 6.59 10.01
CA ALA A 31 8.98 6.13 8.64
C ALA A 31 10.34 5.43 8.58
N PRO A 32 10.41 4.18 8.10
CA PRO A 32 11.67 3.45 8.06
C PRO A 32 12.70 4.30 7.31
N ALA A 33 13.92 4.36 7.86
CA ALA A 33 15.00 5.14 7.28
C ALA A 33 15.17 4.82 5.78
N PRO A 34 15.45 5.83 4.94
CA PRO A 34 15.65 5.60 3.51
C PRO A 34 16.82 4.64 3.29
N CYS A 35 16.66 3.67 2.40
CA CYS A 35 17.75 2.78 2.01
C CYS A 35 18.82 3.61 1.29
N SER A 36 19.99 3.77 1.90
CA SER A 36 21.13 4.47 1.28
C SER A 36 22.06 3.50 0.58
N ARG A 37 22.58 3.94 -0.56
CA ARG A 37 23.57 3.19 -1.34
C ARG A 37 25.01 3.58 -1.00
N GLU A 38 25.20 4.70 -0.30
CA GLU A 38 26.51 5.31 -0.08
C GLU A 38 27.32 4.58 1.00
N ASP A 39 26.66 3.96 1.98
CA ASP A 39 27.30 3.36 3.16
C ASP A 39 27.04 1.86 3.32
N THR A 40 26.37 1.21 2.37
CA THR A 40 25.96 -0.20 2.47
C THR A 40 26.45 -1.01 1.28
N ASP A 41 26.87 -2.26 1.53
CA ASP A 41 27.16 -3.19 0.45
C ASP A 41 25.91 -3.43 -0.43
N VAL A 42 26.12 -3.87 -1.68
CA VAL A 42 25.04 -4.04 -2.67
C VAL A 42 23.95 -5.00 -2.18
N ARG A 43 24.30 -6.03 -1.41
CA ARG A 43 23.35 -7.00 -0.88
C ARG A 43 22.53 -6.39 0.25
N GLY A 44 23.17 -5.72 1.20
CA GLY A 44 22.49 -5.02 2.30
C GLY A 44 21.53 -3.94 1.79
N PHE A 45 21.91 -3.22 0.73
CA PHE A 45 21.03 -2.26 0.07
C PHE A 45 19.79 -2.92 -0.54
N LEU A 46 19.96 -4.03 -1.26
CA LEU A 46 18.84 -4.78 -1.84
C LEU A 46 17.94 -5.43 -0.77
N ASP A 47 18.52 -5.92 0.32
CA ASP A 47 17.79 -6.47 1.45
C ASP A 47 16.94 -5.38 2.13
N CYS A 48 17.48 -4.17 2.30
CA CYS A 48 16.73 -3.00 2.78
C CYS A 48 15.54 -2.68 1.85
N LEU A 49 15.76 -2.59 0.54
CA LEU A 49 14.70 -2.30 -0.44
C LEU A 49 13.61 -3.37 -0.43
N ASN A 50 13.98 -4.65 -0.36
CA ASN A 50 13.03 -5.74 -0.22
C ASN A 50 12.23 -5.66 1.08
N GLY A 51 12.89 -5.35 2.20
CA GLY A 51 12.24 -5.14 3.49
C GLY A 51 11.20 -4.02 3.42
N ARG A 52 11.56 -2.88 2.81
CA ARG A 52 10.63 -1.76 2.59
C ARG A 52 9.48 -2.11 1.68
N LEU A 53 9.74 -2.81 0.56
CA LEU A 53 8.69 -3.23 -0.35
C LEU A 53 7.66 -4.11 0.38
N LYS A 54 8.12 -5.15 1.10
CA LYS A 54 7.25 -6.04 1.90
C LYS A 54 6.46 -5.26 2.96
N ALA A 55 7.11 -4.33 3.64
CA ALA A 55 6.44 -3.48 4.63
C ALA A 55 5.35 -2.60 4.00
N SER A 56 5.60 -2.04 2.82
CA SER A 56 4.64 -1.25 2.06
C SER A 56 3.45 -2.07 1.57
N GLU A 57 3.69 -3.31 1.13
CA GLU A 57 2.64 -4.25 0.70
C GLU A 57 1.73 -4.60 1.88
N ALA A 58 2.32 -4.96 3.02
CA ALA A 58 1.57 -5.23 4.24
C ALA A 58 0.80 -4.00 4.74
N ALA A 59 1.37 -2.80 4.61
CA ALA A 59 0.68 -1.56 4.98
C ALA A 59 -0.53 -1.28 4.07
N LEU A 60 -0.37 -1.47 2.75
CA LEU A 60 -1.46 -1.34 1.79
C LEU A 60 -2.56 -2.37 2.04
N GLU A 61 -2.20 -3.64 2.24
CA GLU A 61 -3.15 -4.72 2.54
C GLU A 61 -3.97 -4.41 3.80
N ARG A 62 -3.31 -3.97 4.88
CA ARG A 62 -3.99 -3.52 6.11
C ARG A 62 -4.96 -2.37 5.85
N ALA A 63 -4.55 -1.38 5.06
CA ALA A 63 -5.40 -0.23 4.75
C ALA A 63 -6.61 -0.62 3.87
N VAL A 64 -6.45 -1.58 2.96
CA VAL A 64 -7.53 -2.11 2.11
C VAL A 64 -8.55 -2.87 2.97
N GLU A 65 -8.08 -3.80 3.78
CA GLU A 65 -8.96 -4.58 4.68
C GLU A 65 -9.62 -3.67 5.73
N GLY A 66 -8.87 -2.71 6.28
CA GLY A 66 -9.40 -1.69 7.17
C GLY A 66 -10.52 -0.86 6.54
N THR A 67 -10.32 -0.42 5.28
CA THR A 67 -11.35 0.31 4.52
C THR A 67 -12.59 -0.55 4.31
N ARG A 68 -12.44 -1.84 3.97
CA ARG A 68 -13.56 -2.75 3.79
C ARG A 68 -14.40 -2.85 5.07
N ARG A 69 -13.76 -3.07 6.22
CA ARG A 69 -14.42 -3.10 7.53
C ARG A 69 -15.09 -1.78 7.88
N ALA A 70 -14.43 -0.65 7.60
CA ALA A 70 -14.98 0.67 7.84
C ALA A 70 -16.27 0.91 7.03
N ILE A 71 -16.33 0.47 5.77
CA ILE A 71 -17.54 0.54 4.95
C ILE A 71 -18.64 -0.36 5.52
N GLU A 72 -18.30 -1.59 5.92
CA GLU A 72 -19.25 -2.56 6.49
C GLU A 72 -19.88 -2.07 7.81
N ALA A 73 -19.09 -1.39 8.65
CA ALA A 73 -19.51 -0.85 9.95
C ALA A 73 -20.39 0.41 9.86
N ARG A 74 -20.69 0.93 8.66
CA ARG A 74 -21.55 2.14 8.49
C ARG A 74 -23.02 1.84 8.72
N GLU A 75 -23.44 1.90 9.99
CA GLU A 75 -24.83 1.69 10.41
C GLU A 75 -25.81 2.75 9.90
N ASP A 76 -25.31 3.93 9.54
CA ASP A 76 -26.07 5.04 8.97
C ASP A 76 -26.50 4.82 7.51
N LEU A 77 -25.95 3.80 6.84
CA LEU A 77 -26.28 3.45 5.46
C LEU A 77 -27.25 2.27 5.38
N GLN A 78 -28.03 2.21 4.31
CA GLN A 78 -28.81 1.01 4.01
C GLN A 78 -27.90 -0.14 3.59
N PRO A 79 -28.24 -1.42 3.86
CA PRO A 79 -27.40 -2.56 3.49
C PRO A 79 -27.04 -2.61 2.00
N ALA A 80 -27.97 -2.26 1.10
CA ALA A 80 -27.71 -2.20 -0.34
C ALA A 80 -26.69 -1.11 -0.72
N GLN A 81 -26.68 0.02 -0.01
CA GLN A 81 -25.70 1.10 -0.24
C GLN A 81 -24.30 0.67 0.20
N ARG A 82 -24.17 0.04 1.38
CA ARG A 82 -22.89 -0.53 1.84
C ARG A 82 -22.33 -1.55 0.85
N LYS A 83 -23.18 -2.49 0.38
CA LYS A 83 -22.79 -3.50 -0.61
C LYS A 83 -22.30 -2.86 -1.91
N ARG A 84 -23.02 -1.86 -2.43
CA ARG A 84 -22.62 -1.13 -3.64
C ARG A 84 -21.30 -0.39 -3.44
N TRP A 85 -21.12 0.26 -2.29
CA TRP A 85 -19.87 0.94 -1.98
C TRP A 85 -18.69 -0.04 -1.90
N GLY A 86 -18.85 -1.16 -1.20
CA GLY A 86 -17.83 -2.22 -1.13
C GLY A 86 -17.40 -2.70 -2.53
N ALA A 87 -18.36 -2.99 -3.41
CA ALA A 87 -18.06 -3.41 -4.78
C ALA A 87 -17.30 -2.35 -5.60
N LEU A 88 -17.68 -1.07 -5.48
CA LEU A 88 -16.97 0.03 -6.14
C LEU A 88 -15.55 0.21 -5.58
N PHE A 89 -15.37 -0.01 -4.28
CA PHE A 89 -14.07 0.04 -3.63
C PHE A 89 -13.15 -1.09 -4.13
N GLU A 90 -13.65 -2.32 -4.18
CA GLU A 90 -12.91 -3.48 -4.71
C GLU A 90 -12.47 -3.25 -6.17
N GLU A 91 -13.38 -2.76 -7.01
CA GLU A 91 -13.08 -2.41 -8.40
C GLU A 91 -12.01 -1.31 -8.50
N SER A 92 -12.11 -0.26 -7.67
CA SER A 92 -11.09 0.80 -7.59
C SER A 92 -9.72 0.24 -7.19
N GLN A 93 -9.68 -0.69 -6.24
CA GLN A 93 -8.44 -1.28 -5.76
C GLN A 93 -7.81 -2.22 -6.82
N SER A 94 -8.64 -2.97 -7.54
CA SER A 94 -8.20 -3.77 -8.70
C SER A 94 -7.54 -2.90 -9.77
N ARG A 95 -8.19 -1.78 -10.15
CA ARG A 95 -7.65 -0.82 -11.13
C ARG A 95 -6.35 -0.19 -10.66
N PHE A 96 -6.26 0.18 -9.38
CA PHE A 96 -5.02 0.67 -8.79
C PHE A 96 -3.88 -0.36 -8.94
N GLY A 97 -4.13 -1.63 -8.62
CA GLY A 97 -3.11 -2.68 -8.74
C GLY A 97 -2.61 -2.84 -10.19
N GLN A 98 -3.52 -2.81 -11.16
CA GLN A 98 -3.18 -2.88 -12.58
C GLN A 98 -2.36 -1.68 -13.02
N TRP A 99 -2.82 -0.46 -12.71
CA TRP A 99 -2.12 0.78 -13.04
C TRP A 99 -0.72 0.81 -12.40
N ARG A 100 -0.60 0.57 -11.09
CA ARG A 100 0.68 0.54 -10.37
C ARG A 100 1.66 -0.43 -11.00
N ASN A 101 1.19 -1.62 -11.39
CA ASN A 101 2.05 -2.61 -12.03
C ASN A 101 2.51 -2.14 -13.41
N PHE A 102 1.63 -1.51 -14.19
CA PHE A 102 1.97 -0.94 -15.49
C PHE A 102 3.01 0.19 -15.36
N GLU A 103 2.81 1.13 -14.43
CA GLU A 103 3.77 2.20 -14.13
C GLU A 103 5.13 1.62 -13.74
N CYS A 104 5.18 0.75 -12.73
CA CYS A 104 6.46 0.31 -12.15
C CYS A 104 7.21 -0.73 -12.97
N GLN A 105 6.54 -1.48 -13.84
CA GLN A 105 7.17 -2.51 -14.68
C GLN A 105 7.37 -2.03 -16.13
N GLY A 106 6.45 -1.20 -16.62
CA GLY A 106 6.43 -0.74 -18.00
C GLY A 106 7.02 0.65 -18.21
N ILE A 107 6.91 1.56 -17.24
CA ILE A 107 7.29 2.98 -17.44
C ILE A 107 8.54 3.34 -16.63
N ALA A 108 8.56 3.08 -15.33
CA ALA A 108 9.64 3.46 -14.41
C ALA A 108 11.07 3.06 -14.89
N PRO A 109 11.29 1.90 -15.53
CA PRO A 109 12.61 1.56 -16.09
C PRO A 109 13.17 2.56 -17.11
N PHE A 110 12.29 3.29 -17.81
CA PHE A 110 12.65 4.29 -18.82
C PHE A 110 12.81 5.70 -18.24
N GLU A 111 12.14 5.99 -17.13
CA GLU A 111 12.24 7.29 -16.44
C GLU A 111 13.48 7.39 -15.56
N GLY A 112 13.96 6.26 -15.04
CA GLY A 112 15.19 6.20 -14.26
C GLY A 112 16.45 6.28 -15.12
N GLY A 113 17.47 7.01 -14.67
CA GLY A 113 18.82 6.97 -15.26
C GLY A 113 19.51 5.60 -15.17
N GLY A 114 18.86 4.57 -14.61
CA GLY A 114 19.34 3.20 -14.50
C GLY A 114 19.45 2.46 -15.83
N ALA A 115 18.70 2.87 -16.86
CA ALA A 115 18.85 2.33 -18.22
C ALA A 115 20.27 2.60 -18.79
N GLN A 116 20.93 3.67 -18.35
CA GLN A 116 22.30 4.01 -18.74
C GLN A 116 23.38 3.23 -17.96
N ARG A 117 23.02 2.54 -16.86
CA ARG A 117 23.97 1.84 -15.97
C ARG A 117 23.97 0.32 -16.12
N THR A 118 23.32 -0.22 -17.16
CA THR A 118 23.39 -1.65 -17.45
C THR A 118 24.67 -1.93 -18.26
N ILE A 119 25.59 -2.72 -17.69
CA ILE A 119 26.74 -3.24 -18.44
C ILE A 119 26.17 -4.12 -19.56
N GLY A 120 26.20 -3.63 -20.80
CA GLY A 120 25.76 -4.36 -22.00
C GLY A 120 24.36 -4.05 -22.55
N GLY A 121 23.68 -2.97 -22.12
CA GLY A 121 22.44 -2.48 -22.77
C GLY A 121 21.22 -3.40 -22.66
N ARG A 122 21.31 -4.49 -21.90
CA ARG A 122 20.17 -5.36 -21.59
C ARG A 122 19.37 -4.73 -20.45
N LEU A 123 18.08 -4.48 -20.70
CA LEU A 123 17.06 -4.12 -19.71
C LEU A 123 16.97 -5.20 -18.62
N GLY A 124 17.83 -5.13 -17.62
CA GLY A 124 17.89 -6.15 -16.56
C GLY A 124 18.95 -5.96 -15.48
N GLY A 125 19.64 -4.81 -15.44
CA GLY A 125 20.62 -4.51 -14.39
C GLY A 125 19.98 -4.13 -13.05
N ILE A 126 20.79 -4.10 -11.99
CA ILE A 126 20.39 -3.77 -10.62
C ILE A 126 19.59 -2.46 -10.53
N GLY A 127 19.93 -1.46 -11.34
CA GLY A 127 19.22 -0.16 -11.36
C GLY A 127 17.76 -0.25 -11.83
N VAL A 128 17.41 -1.21 -12.68
CA VAL A 128 16.01 -1.43 -13.11
C VAL A 128 15.21 -2.06 -11.98
N MET A 129 15.80 -3.03 -11.27
CA MET A 129 15.16 -3.69 -10.12
C MET A 129 14.94 -2.71 -8.96
N GLU A 130 15.93 -1.88 -8.65
CA GLU A 130 15.82 -0.81 -7.64
C GLU A 130 14.75 0.22 -8.00
N GLY A 131 14.74 0.70 -9.25
CA GLY A 131 13.72 1.64 -9.73
C GLY A 131 12.31 1.07 -9.59
N ARG A 132 12.14 -0.20 -9.97
CA ARG A 132 10.87 -0.93 -9.81
C ARG A 132 10.47 -1.05 -8.34
N MET A 133 11.35 -1.52 -7.46
CA MET A 133 11.03 -1.68 -6.03
C MET A 133 10.68 -0.34 -5.37
N THR A 134 11.40 0.72 -5.72
CA THR A 134 11.14 2.08 -5.23
C THR A 134 9.78 2.58 -5.71
N CYS A 135 9.47 2.43 -7.00
CA CYS A 135 8.17 2.79 -7.56
C CYS A 135 7.01 2.05 -6.86
N LEU A 136 7.13 0.74 -6.69
CA LEU A 136 6.10 -0.07 -6.02
C LEU A 136 5.90 0.38 -4.57
N THR A 137 7.00 0.59 -3.84
CA THR A 137 6.97 1.06 -2.46
C THR A 137 6.25 2.40 -2.35
N ASN A 138 6.63 3.38 -3.18
CA ASN A 138 6.04 4.73 -3.14
C ASN A 138 4.54 4.71 -3.43
N HIS A 139 4.10 3.97 -4.45
CA HIS A 139 2.68 3.88 -4.77
C HIS A 139 1.88 3.12 -3.71
N ASN A 140 2.44 2.07 -3.12
CA ASN A 140 1.81 1.36 -2.00
C ASN A 140 1.64 2.27 -0.79
N GLU A 141 2.70 2.97 -0.39
CA GLU A 141 2.68 3.91 0.74
C GLU A 141 1.68 5.05 0.49
N ALA A 142 1.68 5.65 -0.71
CA ALA A 142 0.75 6.72 -1.07
C ALA A 142 -0.70 6.26 -1.05
N ARG A 143 -0.99 5.08 -1.60
CA ARG A 143 -2.36 4.53 -1.58
C ARG A 143 -2.80 4.15 -0.17
N ALA A 144 -1.92 3.55 0.63
CA ALA A 144 -2.22 3.25 2.03
C ALA A 144 -2.54 4.52 2.83
N ALA A 145 -1.79 5.60 2.60
CA ALA A 145 -2.03 6.90 3.24
C ALA A 145 -3.35 7.53 2.79
N ASP A 146 -3.69 7.50 1.49
CA ASP A 146 -4.98 7.95 0.96
C ASP A 146 -6.16 7.19 1.60
N LEU A 147 -6.06 5.87 1.71
CA LEU A 147 -7.08 5.04 2.36
C LEU A 147 -7.20 5.39 3.85
N ALA A 148 -6.08 5.52 4.55
CA ALA A 148 -6.08 5.91 5.95
C ALA A 148 -6.72 7.28 6.18
N ALA A 149 -6.38 8.28 5.37
CA ALA A 149 -6.94 9.63 5.49
C ALA A 149 -8.47 9.68 5.31
N ARG A 150 -9.03 8.78 4.49
CA ARG A 150 -10.47 8.76 4.19
C ARG A 150 -11.29 7.87 5.12
N TYR A 151 -10.69 6.78 5.62
CA TYR A 151 -11.44 5.69 6.23
C TYR A 151 -10.92 5.22 7.58
N ALA A 152 -9.71 5.62 7.99
CA ALA A 152 -9.17 5.14 9.26
C ALA A 152 -10.04 5.63 10.42
N PRO A 153 -10.34 4.77 11.40
CA PRO A 153 -10.94 5.22 12.64
C PRO A 153 -9.92 6.08 13.40
N PRO A 154 -10.35 6.89 14.40
CA PRO A 154 -9.46 7.80 15.13
C PRO A 154 -8.21 7.13 15.73
N GLN A 155 -8.34 5.86 16.15
CA GLN A 155 -7.25 5.03 16.68
C GLN A 155 -6.33 4.42 15.62
N GLY A 156 -6.57 4.67 14.33
CA GLY A 156 -5.84 4.07 13.21
C GLY A 156 -6.30 2.64 12.87
N TRP A 157 -5.64 2.05 11.88
CA TRP A 157 -5.94 0.67 11.48
C TRP A 157 -5.52 -0.31 12.57
N PRO A 158 -6.39 -1.28 12.95
CA PRO A 158 -5.97 -2.34 13.86
C PRO A 158 -4.77 -3.07 13.25
N MET A 159 -3.67 -3.15 14.00
CA MET A 159 -2.54 -3.98 13.57
C MET A 159 -3.02 -5.44 13.57
N PRO A 160 -2.68 -6.24 12.54
CA PRO A 160 -2.90 -7.68 12.62
C PRO A 160 -2.20 -8.17 13.89
N ALA A 161 -2.90 -9.01 14.67
CA ALA A 161 -2.26 -9.72 15.76
C ALA A 161 -1.00 -10.38 15.20
N ALA A 162 0.12 -10.26 15.91
CA ALA A 162 1.32 -11.01 15.56
C ALA A 162 0.88 -12.47 15.42
N VAL A 163 1.02 -13.03 14.22
CA VAL A 163 0.84 -14.47 14.05
C VAL A 163 1.96 -15.11 14.86
N ASP A 164 1.59 -15.67 16.01
CA ASP A 164 2.50 -16.51 16.78
C ASP A 164 3.05 -17.56 15.82
N ALA A 165 4.37 -17.54 15.63
CA ALA A 165 5.09 -18.37 14.67
C ALA A 165 5.15 -19.85 15.12
N SER A 166 4.04 -20.41 15.60
CA SER A 166 4.00 -21.71 16.27
C SER A 166 3.02 -22.71 15.67
N ASP A 167 2.49 -22.48 14.46
CA ASP A 167 1.59 -23.46 13.82
C ASP A 167 1.84 -23.69 12.31
N THR A 168 3.10 -23.62 11.89
CA THR A 168 3.53 -24.10 10.57
C THR A 168 4.36 -25.38 10.69
N ALA A 169 3.88 -26.36 11.45
CA ALA A 169 4.27 -27.74 11.24
C ALA A 169 3.52 -28.27 10.00
N VAL A 170 3.98 -27.86 8.81
CA VAL A 170 3.56 -28.49 7.56
C VAL A 170 4.14 -29.90 7.55
N SER A 171 3.29 -30.89 7.82
CA SER A 171 3.62 -32.28 7.49
C SER A 171 3.95 -32.36 5.99
N PRO A 172 5.08 -32.98 5.61
CA PRO A 172 5.41 -33.15 4.20
C PRO A 172 4.32 -34.01 3.52
N PRO A 173 3.91 -33.68 2.28
CA PRO A 173 3.01 -34.55 1.53
C PRO A 173 3.70 -35.89 1.27
N ALA A 174 2.95 -36.98 1.47
CA ALA A 174 3.36 -38.32 1.12
C ALA A 174 3.80 -38.36 -0.35
N ALA A 175 4.95 -38.99 -0.61
CA ALA A 175 5.51 -39.14 -1.93
C ALA A 175 4.49 -39.80 -2.88
N ALA A 176 4.09 -39.06 -3.92
CA ALA A 176 3.37 -39.62 -5.05
C ALA A 176 4.37 -40.35 -5.96
N GLU A 177 4.06 -41.61 -6.30
CA GLU A 177 4.79 -42.38 -7.32
C GLU A 177 4.85 -41.63 -8.66
N PRO A 178 5.97 -41.69 -9.39
CA PRO A 178 6.07 -41.07 -10.70
C PRO A 178 5.21 -41.83 -11.73
N ALA A 179 4.21 -41.14 -12.28
CA ALA A 179 3.47 -41.60 -13.44
C ALA A 179 4.40 -41.74 -14.66
N ALA A 180 4.33 -42.89 -15.33
CA ALA A 180 5.10 -43.20 -16.52
C ALA A 180 4.82 -42.20 -17.66
N ALA A 181 5.89 -41.75 -18.32
CA ALA A 181 5.81 -40.83 -19.45
C ALA A 181 5.13 -41.48 -20.67
N PRO A 182 4.25 -40.75 -21.40
CA PRO A 182 3.72 -41.23 -22.67
C PRO A 182 4.81 -41.20 -23.78
N PRO A 183 4.77 -42.12 -24.75
CA PRO A 183 5.75 -42.19 -25.82
C PRO A 183 5.67 -40.96 -26.75
N LEU A 184 6.85 -40.46 -27.12
CA LEU A 184 7.03 -39.35 -28.05
C LEU A 184 6.46 -39.69 -29.44
N GLY A 185 5.35 -39.07 -29.81
CA GLY A 185 4.83 -39.09 -31.17
C GLY A 185 5.75 -38.31 -32.11
N ALA A 186 6.07 -38.90 -33.26
CA ALA A 186 6.96 -38.33 -34.27
C ALA A 186 6.43 -37.00 -34.83
N VAL A 187 7.22 -35.93 -34.70
CA VAL A 187 6.98 -34.64 -35.34
C VAL A 187 7.27 -34.77 -36.83
N ARG A 188 6.24 -34.62 -37.67
CA ARG A 188 6.42 -34.46 -39.13
C ARG A 188 6.81 -33.02 -39.42
N ILE A 189 8.06 -32.82 -39.84
CA ILE A 189 8.53 -31.56 -40.40
C ILE A 189 7.98 -31.47 -41.84
N ILE A 190 7.15 -30.46 -42.11
CA ILE A 190 6.79 -30.05 -43.48
C ILE A 190 7.78 -28.93 -43.84
N ALA A 191 8.65 -29.19 -44.81
CA ALA A 191 9.54 -28.20 -45.41
C ALA A 191 8.77 -27.38 -46.47
N PRO A 192 9.18 -26.11 -46.74
CA PRO A 192 8.49 -25.20 -47.65
C PRO A 192 8.51 -25.64 -49.12
#